data_AF-A0A068UZZ7-F1
#
_entry.id   AF-A0A068UZZ7-F1
#
_cell.length_a   1.000
_cell.length_b   1.000
_cell.length_c   1.000
_cell.angle_alpha   90.00
_cell.angle_beta   90.00
_cell.angle_gamma   90.00
#
_symmetry.space_group_name_H-M   'P 1'
#
loop_
_entity.id
_entity.type
_entity.pdbx_description
1 polymer ?
#
loop_
_entity_poly.entity_id
_entity_poly.type
_entity_poly.pdbx_seq_one_letter_code
_entity_poly.pdbx_strand_id
1 'polypeptide(L)'
;MAFMIALTRGLPGAFPRHHLDLFNETNNGNKTNHVFAVELDMIQSEDFHDINNNHVGIDINGLNSTLAELVAYYYNGNGVF
;
A
#
# COMPACT_ATOMS: atom_id res chain seq x y z
N MET A 1 6.71 1.97 -0.46
CA MET A 1 7.32 0.73 -1.03
C MET A 1 6.27 -0.37 -0.93
N ALA A 2 6.24 -1.35 -1.84
CA ALA A 2 5.34 -2.48 -1.69
C ALA A 2 6.00 -3.83 -2.02
N PHE A 3 5.56 -4.88 -1.34
CA PHE A 3 5.75 -6.26 -1.74
C PHE A 3 4.46 -6.75 -2.40
N MET A 4 4.52 -7.26 -3.63
CA MET A 4 3.33 -7.65 -4.38
C MET A 4 3.36 -9.10 -4.87
N ILE A 5 2.16 -9.68 -4.99
CA ILE A 5 1.85 -10.92 -5.68
C ILE A 5 0.87 -10.59 -6.80
N ALA A 6 1.22 -10.99 -8.03
CA ALA A 6 0.42 -10.73 -9.22
C ALA A 6 0.46 -11.93 -10.18
N LEU A 7 -0.56 -12.08 -11.03
CA LEU A 7 -0.62 -13.12 -12.07
C LEU A 7 0.36 -12.86 -13.23
N THR A 8 0.82 -11.62 -13.39
CA THR A 8 1.81 -11.20 -14.39
C THR A 8 3.02 -10.62 -13.67
N ARG A 9 4.12 -10.35 -14.40
CA ARG A 9 5.34 -9.74 -13.83
C ARG A 9 5.15 -8.32 -13.26
N GLY A 10 3.95 -7.75 -13.35
CA GLY A 10 3.59 -6.42 -12.88
C GLY A 10 2.46 -5.82 -13.71
N LEU A 11 2.04 -4.61 -13.33
CA LEU A 11 1.06 -3.81 -14.05
C LEU A 11 1.80 -2.73 -14.86
N PRO A 12 1.85 -2.84 -16.20
CA PRO A 12 2.55 -1.85 -17.03
C PRO A 12 1.92 -0.45 -16.90
N GLY A 13 2.77 0.58 -16.91
CA GLY A 13 2.33 1.97 -16.87
C GLY A 13 1.90 2.46 -15.49
N ALA A 14 2.32 1.79 -14.42
CA ALA A 14 2.14 2.28 -13.06
C ALA A 14 2.84 3.63 -12.87
N PHE A 15 2.24 4.48 -12.04
CA PHE A 15 2.79 5.78 -11.69
C PHE A 15 3.72 5.67 -10.47
N PRO A 16 4.74 6.54 -10.37
CA PRO A 16 5.66 6.54 -9.24
C PRO A 16 5.07 7.25 -8.01
N ARG A 17 5.86 7.28 -6.93
CA ARG A 17 5.59 7.98 -5.67
C ARG A 17 4.41 7.38 -4.90
N HIS A 18 3.34 8.15 -4.68
CA HIS A 18 2.15 7.74 -3.91
C HIS A 18 1.38 6.60 -4.59
N HIS A 19 1.67 6.29 -5.86
CA HIS A 19 1.09 5.14 -6.55
C HIS A 19 1.90 3.83 -6.36
N LEU A 20 3.00 3.89 -5.60
CA LEU A 20 3.86 2.77 -5.22
C LEU A 20 4.42 1.92 -6.38
N ASP A 21 4.44 2.46 -7.60
CA ASP A 21 4.78 1.74 -8.83
C ASP A 21 3.88 0.50 -9.05
N LEU A 22 2.67 0.49 -8.48
CA LEU A 22 1.69 -0.59 -8.61
C LEU A 22 0.55 -0.23 -9.57
N PHE A 23 0.01 0.99 -9.46
CA PHE A 23 -1.21 1.38 -10.15
C PHE A 23 -1.07 2.72 -10.88
N ASN A 24 -2.07 3.05 -11.69
CA ASN A 24 -2.28 4.35 -12.29
C ASN A 24 -3.78 4.69 -12.23
N GLU A 25 -4.14 5.89 -12.69
CA GLU A 25 -5.52 6.40 -12.68
C GLU A 25 -6.54 5.45 -13.35
N THR A 26 -6.12 4.64 -14.32
CA THR A 26 -7.01 3.77 -15.08
C THR A 26 -7.20 2.37 -14.50
N ASN A 27 -6.26 1.92 -13.66
CA ASN A 27 -6.31 0.57 -13.11
C ASN A 27 -6.43 0.54 -11.58
N ASN A 28 -6.27 1.65 -10.87
CA ASN A 28 -6.43 1.69 -9.42
C ASN A 28 -7.86 1.25 -9.00
N GLY A 29 -7.96 0.17 -8.24
CA GLY A 29 -9.24 -0.42 -7.79
C GLY A 29 -9.90 -1.36 -8.80
N ASN A 30 -9.28 -1.63 -9.95
CA ASN A 30 -9.83 -2.54 -10.94
C ASN A 30 -9.70 -4.00 -10.50
N LYS A 31 -10.85 -4.67 -10.25
CA LYS A 31 -10.93 -6.06 -9.79
C LYS A 31 -10.23 -7.08 -10.70
N THR A 32 -9.96 -6.74 -11.97
CA THR A 32 -9.25 -7.63 -12.91
C THR A 32 -7.73 -7.52 -12.82
N ASN A 33 -7.18 -6.66 -11.93
CA ASN A 33 -5.74 -6.57 -11.73
C ASN A 33 -5.14 -7.87 -11.18
N HIS A 34 -5.90 -8.58 -10.33
CA HIS A 34 -5.46 -9.77 -9.61
C HIS A 34 -4.12 -9.54 -8.86
N VAL A 35 -4.05 -8.40 -8.17
CA VAL A 35 -2.89 -7.98 -7.38
C VAL A 35 -3.24 -7.99 -5.90
N PHE A 36 -2.35 -8.58 -5.12
CA PHE A 36 -2.29 -8.42 -3.67
C PHE A 36 -0.96 -7.74 -3.34
N ALA A 37 -0.98 -6.70 -2.51
CA ALA A 37 0.25 -6.06 -2.04
C ALA A 37 0.22 -5.76 -0.55
N VAL A 38 1.41 -5.76 0.05
CA VAL A 38 1.68 -5.19 1.37
C VAL A 38 2.51 -3.95 1.16
N GLU A 39 1.98 -2.80 1.53
CA GLU A 39 2.63 -1.51 1.38
C GLU A 39 3.28 -1.02 2.68
N LEU A 40 4.38 -0.31 2.52
CA LEU A 40 5.01 0.56 3.52
C LEU A 40 4.94 1.98 2.95
N ASP A 41 3.90 2.71 3.33
CA ASP A 41 3.69 4.08 2.85
C ASP A 41 4.26 5.11 3.84
N MET A 42 4.86 6.16 3.30
CA MET A 42 5.47 7.28 4.02
C MET A 42 4.93 8.63 3.55
N ILE A 43 3.90 8.66 2.70
CA ILE A 43 3.27 9.86 2.18
C ILE A 43 1.76 9.70 2.28
N GLN A 44 1.08 10.61 2.99
CA GLN A 44 -0.38 10.62 2.98
C GLN A 44 -0.94 10.99 1.60
N SER A 45 -1.79 10.13 1.05
CA SER A 45 -2.62 10.37 -0.12
C SER A 45 -4.10 10.39 0.26
N GLU A 46 -4.72 11.57 0.23
CA GLU A 46 -6.16 11.72 0.48
C GLU A 46 -6.99 11.00 -0.60
N ASP A 47 -6.51 10.97 -1.84
CA ASP A 47 -7.17 10.29 -2.96
C ASP A 47 -7.28 8.76 -2.74
N PHE A 48 -6.38 8.19 -1.92
CA PHE A 48 -6.35 6.76 -1.58
C PHE A 48 -6.90 6.46 -0.19
N HIS A 49 -7.39 7.48 0.52
CA HIS A 49 -7.97 7.36 1.85
C HIS A 49 -6.97 6.86 2.90
N ASP A 50 -5.71 7.28 2.77
CA ASP A 50 -4.67 6.94 3.73
C ASP A 50 -5.03 7.39 5.14
N ILE A 51 -4.80 6.50 6.10
CA ILE A 51 -5.16 6.72 7.50
C ILE A 51 -4.31 7.82 8.17
N ASN A 52 -3.08 8.01 7.71
CA ASN A 52 -2.14 9.04 8.18
C ASN A 52 -0.98 9.21 7.17
N ASN A 53 0.09 9.91 7.59
CA ASN A 53 1.29 10.11 6.78
C ASN A 53 2.23 8.89 6.69
N ASN A 54 2.09 7.89 7.56
CA ASN A 54 2.90 6.69 7.49
C ASN A 54 2.19 5.46 8.08
N HIS A 55 1.98 4.46 7.25
CA HIS A 55 1.27 3.24 7.61
C HIS A 55 1.81 2.01 6.88
N VAL A 56 1.37 0.85 7.37
CA VAL A 56 1.48 -0.42 6.67
C VAL A 56 0.08 -0.80 6.22
N GLY A 57 -0.07 -1.16 4.94
CA GLY A 57 -1.36 -1.40 4.31
C GLY A 57 -1.45 -2.76 3.60
N ILE A 58 -2.67 -3.28 3.47
CA ILE A 58 -3.01 -4.44 2.65
C ILE A 58 -3.88 -3.98 1.48
N ASP A 59 -3.29 -4.03 0.29
CA ASP A 59 -3.92 -3.59 -0.94
C ASP A 59 -4.46 -4.76 -1.74
N ILE A 60 -5.72 -4.65 -2.16
CA ILE A 60 -6.36 -5.62 -3.05
C ILE A 60 -6.82 -4.88 -4.30
N ASN A 61 -6.07 -5.05 -5.39
CA ASN A 61 -6.32 -4.44 -6.69
C ASN A 61 -6.31 -2.90 -6.76
N GLY A 62 -5.99 -2.20 -5.67
CA GLY A 62 -5.87 -0.75 -5.63
C GLY A 62 -5.30 -0.28 -4.30
N LEU A 63 -4.97 1.02 -4.22
CA LEU A 63 -4.25 1.66 -3.12
C LEU A 63 -5.14 2.09 -1.95
N ASN A 64 -6.47 1.98 -2.09
CA ASN A 64 -7.33 2.08 -0.93
C ASN A 64 -7.22 0.77 -0.15
N SER A 65 -6.33 0.79 0.84
CA SER A 65 -6.02 -0.35 1.68
C SER A 65 -7.27 -0.96 2.32
N THR A 66 -7.41 -2.27 2.19
CA THR A 66 -8.49 -3.03 2.83
C THR A 66 -8.33 -3.09 4.35
N LEU A 67 -7.08 -3.03 4.81
CA LEU A 67 -6.66 -2.91 6.20
C LEU A 67 -5.38 -2.09 6.23
N ALA A 68 -5.27 -1.14 7.16
CA ALA A 68 -4.07 -0.36 7.37
C ALA A 68 -3.84 -0.14 8.86
N GLU A 69 -2.58 -0.08 9.26
CA GLU A 69 -2.15 0.19 10.63
C GLU A 69 -1.08 1.26 10.67
N LEU A 70 -1.16 2.12 11.69
CA LEU A 70 -0.17 3.18 11.90
C LEU A 70 1.20 2.56 12.17
N VAL A 71 2.26 3.22 11.74
CA VAL A 71 3.62 2.80 12.11
C VAL A 71 3.79 2.90 13.63
N ALA A 72 4.10 1.78 14.25
CA ALA A 72 4.39 1.69 15.67
C ALA A 72 5.55 0.71 15.93
N TYR A 73 6.32 0.99 16.98
CA TYR A 73 7.34 0.10 17.49
C TYR A 73 6.79 -0.64 18.72
N TYR A 74 6.72 -1.97 18.63
CA TYR A 74 6.26 -2.82 19.71
C TYR A 74 7.45 -3.58 20.30
N TYR A 75 7.77 -3.27 21.56
CA TYR A 75 8.81 -3.97 22.32
C TYR A 75 8.14 -4.86 23.38
N ASN A 76 8.46 -6.15 23.35
CA ASN A 76 7.91 -7.13 24.29
C ASN A 76 8.72 -7.26 25.61
N GLY A 77 9.66 -6.35 25.87
CA GLY A 77 10.36 -6.26 27.16
C GLY A 77 9.83 -5.10 28.01
N ASN A 78 10.19 -5.10 29.29
CA ASN A 78 9.64 -4.26 30.37
C ASN A 78 9.88 -2.73 30.28
N GLY A 79 9.81 -2.14 29.08
CA GLY A 79 9.49 -0.72 28.92
C GLY A 79 10.40 0.27 29.64
N VAL A 80 11.72 0.21 29.42
CA VAL A 80 12.60 1.33 29.77
C VAL A 80 13.30 1.81 28.51
N PHE A 81 12.99 3.05 28.14
CA PHE A 81 13.84 3.90 27.30
C PHE A 81 14.57 4.88 28.21
#